data_AF-A0A7W9UHS0-F1
#
_entry.id   AF-A0A7W9UHS0-F1
#
_cell.length_a   1.000
_cell.length_b   1.000
_cell.length_c   1.000
_cell.angle_alpha   90.00
_cell.angle_beta   90.00
_cell.angle_gamma   90.00
#
_symmetry.space_group_name_H-M   'P 1'
#
loop_
_entity.id
_entity.type
_entity.pdbx_description
1 polymer ?
#
loop_
_entity_poly.entity_id
_entity_poly.type
_entity_poly.pdbx_seq_one_letter_code
_entity_poly.pdbx_strand_id
1 'polypeptide(L)'
;MASAGRRWIAVLRQGDLVRRRRRRQFAVAGLVVVTVAGGAAVVYSAWPETAVRPLAGVGHGRGMSQVGAFDQAIAGATADGILAHYYPGADLGTVGPTAVRVRLTADDNETLDVFSDAGLTVADRRVVPGQAAHLTPMPDGGANVVITAGCTGDVIWQGAAEDPFAYPVDAGTNRPPAEHLKVCGGGTYRGAVGVALENGEPRTVNQVDVDDYLMGVVPAEMQANWADQGAAEALRAQAVAARSYALAEHRYPYAQTCDITDCQAYPGTEREDPRATEAVLATSGRVLLREGRILRTEYSAAPGGGQPIDISTLEVGPSPDELAPAPEAPVAPPPVDAGQQRVRGSSIIDAKYLETGGPTGPLGEALGPEAWLPGRIGTYRTFDNGVIIATPALGARVVDFATLLQEVPEAAPGTRTGAMPNGQAIPGGGTVAPNTAAVPTPRATTPPEAPAAPTPHPSATGGQTQATAPDGPAEPWTAEPDPETGIAPDPGTEPVTDATMPEGSETPVG
;
A
#
# COMPACT_ATOMS: atom_id res chain seq x y z
N MET A 1 -4.83 -66.63 55.14
CA MET A 1 -4.82 -66.89 53.67
C MET A 1 -5.50 -65.67 53.05
N ALA A 2 -4.84 -64.86 52.22
CA ALA A 2 -4.38 -65.16 50.84
C ALA A 2 -5.58 -65.43 49.90
N SER A 3 -5.70 -64.81 48.73
CA SER A 3 -4.66 -64.24 47.84
C SER A 3 -4.78 -62.73 47.56
N ALA A 4 -3.88 -62.19 46.74
CA ALA A 4 -3.85 -60.79 46.29
C ALA A 4 -4.14 -60.67 44.79
N GLY A 5 -4.68 -59.52 44.35
CA GLY A 5 -4.96 -59.22 42.94
C GLY A 5 -4.82 -57.73 42.64
N ARG A 6 -3.60 -57.26 42.34
CA ARG A 6 -3.35 -55.85 42.00
C ARG A 6 -3.87 -55.56 40.58
N ARG A 7 -4.83 -54.64 40.44
CA ARG A 7 -5.18 -54.03 39.14
C ARG A 7 -4.35 -52.78 38.92
N TRP A 8 -3.32 -52.90 38.08
CA TRP A 8 -2.84 -51.75 37.31
C TRP A 8 -3.83 -51.50 36.17
N ILE A 9 -4.25 -50.26 35.99
CA ILE A 9 -4.85 -49.79 34.73
C ILE A 9 -3.95 -48.63 34.28
N ALA A 10 -3.38 -48.75 33.08
CA ALA A 10 -2.46 -47.74 32.57
C ALA A 10 -3.23 -46.48 32.17
N VAL A 11 -2.71 -45.31 32.55
CA VAL A 11 -3.16 -44.02 32.01
C VAL A 11 -2.65 -43.92 30.58
N LEU A 12 -3.50 -44.23 29.61
CA LEU A 12 -3.25 -43.93 28.20
C LEU A 12 -3.77 -42.53 27.89
N ARG A 13 -2.85 -41.61 27.61
CA ARG A 13 -3.19 -40.35 26.92
C ARG A 13 -3.76 -40.70 25.55
N GLN A 14 -4.97 -40.22 25.24
CA GLN A 14 -5.33 -39.96 23.85
C GLN A 14 -4.98 -38.51 23.55
N GLY A 15 -4.09 -38.33 22.57
CA GLY A 15 -3.64 -37.01 22.12
C GLY A 15 -4.56 -36.38 21.09
N ASP A 16 -4.22 -35.15 20.73
CA ASP A 16 -5.04 -34.19 20.00
C ASP A 16 -5.49 -34.68 18.61
N LEU A 17 -6.80 -34.82 18.44
CA LEU A 17 -7.41 -35.08 17.12
C LEU A 17 -7.58 -33.77 16.35
N VAL A 18 -6.45 -33.22 15.88
CA VAL A 18 -6.40 -32.08 14.96
C VAL A 18 -7.19 -32.41 13.69
N ARG A 19 -8.43 -31.90 13.60
CA ARG A 19 -9.32 -32.11 12.44
C ARG A 19 -8.88 -31.29 11.23
N ARG A 20 -7.84 -31.74 10.53
CA ARG A 20 -7.50 -31.25 9.18
C ARG A 20 -8.66 -31.50 8.21
N ARG A 21 -9.56 -30.51 8.06
CA ARG A 21 -10.54 -30.47 6.96
C ARG A 21 -9.77 -30.46 5.63
N ARG A 22 -9.82 -31.56 4.88
CA ARG A 22 -9.30 -31.59 3.50
C ARG A 22 -10.11 -30.62 2.65
N ARG A 23 -9.50 -29.53 2.16
CA ARG A 23 -10.04 -28.74 1.04
C ARG A 23 -10.30 -29.70 -0.13
N ARG A 24 -11.55 -29.79 -0.61
CA ARG A 24 -11.88 -30.49 -1.87
C ARG A 24 -11.50 -29.57 -3.03
N GLN A 25 -10.26 -29.67 -3.50
CA GLN A 25 -9.87 -29.06 -4.77
C GLN A 25 -10.59 -29.78 -5.92
N PHE A 26 -11.44 -29.07 -6.64
CA PHE A 26 -11.93 -29.53 -7.93
C PHE A 26 -10.84 -29.30 -8.99
N ALA A 27 -9.95 -30.28 -9.12
CA ALA A 27 -8.94 -30.27 -10.17
C ALA A 27 -9.62 -30.55 -11.53
N VAL A 28 -9.78 -29.51 -12.35
CA VAL A 28 -10.14 -29.67 -13.78
C VAL A 28 -8.90 -30.22 -14.49
N ALA A 29 -8.88 -31.54 -14.71
CA ALA A 29 -7.75 -32.22 -15.30
C ALA A 29 -7.67 -31.97 -16.82
N GLY A 30 -6.71 -31.16 -17.25
CA GLY A 30 -6.32 -31.08 -18.66
C GLY A 30 -5.74 -32.41 -19.15
N LEU A 31 -6.05 -32.81 -20.38
CA LEU A 31 -5.58 -34.08 -20.94
C LEU A 31 -4.10 -33.98 -21.35
N VAL A 32 -3.20 -34.52 -20.52
CA VAL A 32 -1.77 -34.60 -20.85
C VAL A 32 -1.51 -35.83 -21.72
N VAL A 33 -1.17 -35.61 -22.99
CA VAL A 33 -0.72 -36.67 -23.91
C VAL A 33 0.81 -36.69 -23.92
N VAL A 34 1.42 -37.82 -23.56
CA VAL A 34 2.87 -38.05 -23.63
C VAL A 34 3.16 -39.14 -24.66
N THR A 35 3.64 -38.74 -25.83
CA THR A 35 4.13 -39.66 -26.87
C THR A 35 5.63 -39.91 -26.68
N VAL A 36 5.98 -41.07 -26.10
CA VAL A 36 7.40 -41.46 -25.93
C VAL A 36 7.93 -42.09 -27.21
N ALA A 37 8.66 -41.31 -28.00
CA ALA A 37 9.51 -41.79 -29.09
C ALA A 37 10.90 -41.14 -28.99
N GLY A 38 11.97 -41.94 -28.93
CA GLY A 38 13.34 -41.40 -29.07
C GLY A 38 13.90 -40.60 -27.88
N GLY A 39 13.39 -40.78 -26.65
CA GLY A 39 14.09 -40.33 -25.43
C GLY A 39 13.92 -38.87 -25.01
N ALA A 40 13.17 -38.04 -25.76
CA ALA A 40 12.77 -36.70 -25.34
C ALA A 40 11.24 -36.64 -25.13
N ALA A 41 10.80 -36.30 -23.92
CA ALA A 41 9.38 -36.13 -23.61
C ALA A 41 8.96 -34.67 -23.81
N VAL A 42 8.34 -34.36 -24.95
CA VAL A 42 7.72 -33.05 -25.20
C VAL A 42 6.28 -33.08 -24.68
N VAL A 43 5.96 -32.23 -23.71
CA VAL A 43 4.62 -32.11 -23.15
C VAL A 43 3.85 -31.01 -23.87
N TYR A 44 2.82 -31.38 -24.64
CA TYR A 44 1.88 -30.43 -25.23
C TYR A 44 0.67 -30.24 -24.31
N SER A 45 0.51 -29.05 -23.73
CA SER A 45 -0.72 -28.63 -23.05
C SER A 45 -1.67 -27.96 -24.05
N ALA A 46 -2.38 -28.77 -24.83
CA ALA A 46 -3.44 -28.27 -25.72
C ALA A 46 -4.70 -27.92 -24.89
N TRP A 47 -4.97 -26.62 -24.74
CA TRP A 47 -6.27 -26.14 -24.25
C TRP A 47 -7.28 -26.20 -25.40
N PRO A 48 -8.50 -26.73 -25.19
CA PRO A 48 -9.53 -26.70 -26.23
C PRO A 48 -10.05 -25.28 -26.42
N GLU A 49 -9.96 -24.74 -27.64
CA GLU A 49 -10.36 -23.36 -27.96
C GLU A 49 -11.87 -23.08 -27.77
N THR A 50 -12.67 -24.13 -27.62
CA THR A 50 -14.11 -24.07 -27.31
C THR A 50 -14.43 -24.18 -25.82
N ALA A 51 -13.45 -24.01 -24.93
CA ALA A 51 -13.68 -23.84 -23.50
C ALA A 51 -14.48 -22.55 -23.24
N VAL A 52 -15.81 -22.69 -23.09
CA VAL A 52 -16.72 -21.59 -22.77
C VAL A 52 -16.35 -20.97 -21.41
N ARG A 53 -15.51 -19.93 -21.45
CA ARG A 53 -15.32 -19.04 -20.32
C ARG A 53 -16.65 -18.34 -20.02
N PRO A 54 -17.11 -18.27 -18.76
CA PRO A 54 -18.17 -17.33 -18.42
C PRO A 54 -17.70 -15.92 -18.78
N LEU A 55 -18.57 -15.11 -19.39
CA LEU A 55 -18.21 -13.73 -19.76
C LEU A 55 -17.96 -12.84 -18.53
N ALA A 56 -18.54 -13.22 -17.37
CA ALA A 56 -18.08 -12.74 -16.08
C ALA A 56 -16.69 -13.34 -15.76
N GLY A 57 -15.65 -12.53 -15.99
CA GLY A 57 -14.32 -12.78 -15.43
C GLY A 57 -14.29 -12.52 -13.91
N VAL A 58 -13.10 -12.63 -13.31
CA VAL A 58 -12.90 -12.31 -11.88
C VAL A 58 -13.28 -10.83 -11.61
N GLY A 59 -13.81 -10.57 -10.41
CA GLY A 59 -14.39 -9.29 -10.01
C GLY A 59 -15.92 -9.26 -10.17
N HIS A 60 -16.49 -8.06 -10.17
CA HIS A 60 -17.93 -7.78 -10.07
C HIS A 60 -18.75 -8.16 -11.32
N GLY A 61 -18.11 -8.66 -12.38
CA GLY A 61 -18.73 -8.98 -13.67
C GLY A 61 -19.24 -7.78 -14.49
N ARG A 62 -19.07 -6.54 -14.02
CA ARG A 62 -19.52 -5.29 -14.67
C ARG A 62 -18.60 -4.09 -14.35
N GLY A 63 -18.89 -2.95 -14.96
CA GLY A 63 -18.11 -1.72 -14.82
C GLY A 63 -16.75 -1.78 -15.53
N MET A 64 -15.70 -1.20 -14.93
CA MET A 64 -14.39 -1.10 -15.60
C MET A 64 -13.81 -2.48 -15.95
N SER A 65 -13.40 -2.66 -17.22
CA SER A 65 -12.57 -3.79 -17.62
C SER A 65 -11.12 -3.52 -17.25
N GLN A 66 -10.49 -4.43 -16.51
CA GLN A 66 -9.07 -4.34 -16.18
C GLN A 66 -8.19 -4.55 -17.42
N VAL A 67 -8.52 -5.52 -18.28
CA VAL A 67 -7.80 -5.76 -19.54
C VAL A 67 -8.01 -4.60 -20.52
N GLY A 68 -9.23 -4.08 -20.63
CA GLY A 68 -9.50 -2.92 -21.48
C GLY A 68 -8.89 -1.61 -20.96
N ALA A 69 -8.75 -1.45 -19.64
CA ALA A 69 -7.98 -0.36 -19.04
C ALA A 69 -6.48 -0.49 -19.35
N PHE A 70 -5.93 -1.71 -19.36
CA PHE A 70 -4.57 -1.98 -19.84
C PHE A 70 -4.42 -1.60 -21.31
N ASP A 71 -5.27 -2.11 -22.19
CA ASP A 71 -5.21 -1.84 -23.64
C ASP A 71 -5.32 -0.33 -23.94
N GLN A 72 -6.20 0.38 -23.22
CA GLN A 72 -6.31 1.84 -23.32
C GLN A 72 -5.07 2.58 -22.81
N ALA A 73 -4.47 2.14 -21.70
CA ALA A 73 -3.23 2.73 -21.18
C ALA A 73 -2.05 2.50 -22.14
N ILE A 74 -1.95 1.32 -22.76
CA ILE A 74 -0.98 1.03 -23.84
C ILE A 74 -1.23 1.92 -25.07
N ALA A 75 -2.49 2.23 -25.38
CA ALA A 75 -2.86 3.20 -26.40
C ALA A 75 -2.65 4.68 -26.00
N GLY A 76 -2.12 4.95 -24.79
CA GLY A 76 -1.78 6.29 -24.30
C GLY A 76 -2.91 7.03 -23.59
N ALA A 77 -3.99 6.35 -23.20
CA ALA A 77 -5.04 6.95 -22.37
C ALA A 77 -4.56 7.18 -20.94
N THR A 78 -4.91 8.33 -20.37
CA THR A 78 -4.71 8.61 -18.93
C THR A 78 -5.73 7.85 -18.07
N ALA A 79 -5.44 7.71 -16.78
CA ALA A 79 -6.36 7.15 -15.80
C ALA A 79 -7.73 7.84 -15.86
N ASP A 80 -7.72 9.17 -15.93
CA ASP A 80 -8.91 10.02 -16.08
C ASP A 80 -9.70 9.69 -17.36
N GLY A 81 -9.03 9.45 -18.48
CA GLY A 81 -9.66 9.04 -19.74
C GLY A 81 -10.25 7.62 -19.68
N ILE A 82 -9.54 6.68 -19.05
CA ILE A 82 -10.00 5.31 -18.80
C ILE A 82 -11.24 5.32 -17.91
N LEU A 83 -11.22 6.08 -16.81
CA LEU A 83 -12.34 6.23 -15.90
C LEU A 83 -13.55 6.89 -16.60
N ALA A 84 -13.34 7.94 -17.38
CA ALA A 84 -14.41 8.59 -18.16
C ALA A 84 -14.98 7.69 -19.27
N HIS A 85 -14.18 6.78 -19.83
CA HIS A 85 -14.67 5.75 -20.75
C HIS A 85 -15.57 4.74 -20.05
N TYR A 86 -15.14 4.17 -18.92
CA TYR A 86 -15.89 3.10 -18.26
C TYR A 86 -17.07 3.60 -17.42
N TYR A 87 -16.98 4.78 -16.82
CA TYR A 87 -18.01 5.39 -15.97
C TYR A 87 -18.49 6.74 -16.57
N PRO A 88 -19.10 6.73 -17.77
CA PRO A 88 -19.48 7.96 -18.47
C PRO A 88 -20.48 8.79 -17.66
N GLY A 89 -20.15 10.07 -17.47
CA GLY A 89 -20.95 11.02 -16.67
C GLY A 89 -20.65 11.03 -15.17
N ALA A 90 -19.64 10.29 -14.70
CA ALA A 90 -19.16 10.39 -13.33
C ALA A 90 -18.17 11.56 -13.19
N ASP A 91 -18.32 12.34 -12.12
CA ASP A 91 -17.42 13.46 -11.81
C ASP A 91 -16.19 12.97 -11.02
N LEU A 92 -15.06 13.66 -11.15
CA LEU A 92 -13.88 13.42 -10.32
C LEU A 92 -13.96 14.24 -9.03
N GLY A 93 -13.90 13.55 -7.89
CA GLY A 93 -13.86 14.13 -6.55
C GLY A 93 -12.60 13.79 -5.78
N THR A 94 -12.49 14.37 -4.58
CA THR A 94 -11.39 14.13 -3.63
C THR A 94 -11.95 13.97 -2.22
N VAL A 95 -11.43 12.98 -1.47
CA VAL A 95 -11.63 12.82 -0.03
C VAL A 95 -10.34 13.10 0.74
N GLY A 96 -10.46 13.39 2.04
CA GLY A 96 -9.31 13.43 2.95
C GLY A 96 -8.84 12.03 3.37
N PRO A 97 -7.81 11.93 4.24
CA PRO A 97 -7.43 10.67 4.88
C PRO A 97 -8.64 10.04 5.58
N THR A 98 -9.00 8.81 5.19
CA THR A 98 -10.29 8.19 5.53
C THR A 98 -10.09 6.72 5.86
N ALA A 99 -10.57 6.28 7.01
CA ALA A 99 -10.49 4.88 7.41
C ALA A 99 -11.63 4.04 6.84
N VAL A 100 -11.29 2.90 6.23
CA VAL A 100 -12.21 1.82 5.86
C VAL A 100 -12.13 0.69 6.88
N ARG A 101 -13.26 0.03 7.17
CA ARG A 101 -13.31 -1.22 7.93
C ARG A 101 -13.58 -2.39 6.99
N VAL A 102 -12.72 -3.40 7.07
CA VAL A 102 -12.73 -4.59 6.23
C VAL A 102 -12.97 -5.81 7.11
N ARG A 103 -14.00 -6.61 6.80
CA ARG A 103 -14.22 -7.92 7.42
C ARG A 103 -13.17 -8.90 6.88
N LEU A 104 -12.36 -9.49 7.77
CA LEU A 104 -11.36 -10.52 7.44
C LEU A 104 -12.01 -11.91 7.57
N THR A 105 -12.62 -12.40 6.50
CA THR A 105 -13.43 -13.62 6.52
C THR A 105 -12.61 -14.89 6.75
N ALA A 106 -11.30 -14.84 6.53
CA ALA A 106 -10.36 -15.92 6.87
C ALA A 106 -10.19 -16.12 8.39
N ASP A 107 -10.35 -15.04 9.17
CA ASP A 107 -10.07 -14.97 10.62
C ASP A 107 -11.38 -14.83 11.46
N ASP A 108 -12.55 -15.12 10.86
CA ASP A 108 -13.86 -15.08 11.51
C ASP A 108 -14.14 -16.32 12.40
N ASN A 109 -15.01 -16.16 13.40
CA ASN A 109 -15.53 -17.20 14.31
C ASN A 109 -14.50 -17.81 15.29
N GLU A 110 -13.29 -17.26 15.38
CA GLU A 110 -12.27 -17.63 16.38
C GLU A 110 -11.87 -16.39 17.23
N THR A 111 -10.90 -16.53 18.15
CA THR A 111 -10.36 -15.39 18.91
C THR A 111 -9.38 -14.61 18.02
N LEU A 112 -9.41 -13.28 18.06
CA LEU A 112 -8.41 -12.47 17.37
C LEU A 112 -7.11 -12.46 18.17
N ASP A 113 -6.18 -13.31 17.76
CA ASP A 113 -4.84 -13.42 18.32
C ASP A 113 -3.87 -12.56 17.50
N VAL A 114 -3.37 -11.45 18.04
CA VAL A 114 -2.60 -10.42 17.31
C VAL A 114 -1.29 -10.03 18.01
N PHE A 115 -0.23 -9.81 17.22
CA PHE A 115 1.05 -9.27 17.67
C PHE A 115 1.67 -8.31 16.62
N SER A 116 2.81 -7.70 16.94
CA SER A 116 3.62 -6.92 16.00
C SER A 116 5.09 -6.87 16.43
N ASP A 117 6.03 -6.66 15.50
CA ASP A 117 7.47 -6.69 15.80
C ASP A 117 7.92 -5.43 16.56
N ALA A 118 7.21 -4.32 16.41
CA ALA A 118 7.34 -3.09 17.21
C ALA A 118 6.49 -3.11 18.50
N GLY A 119 5.68 -4.14 18.70
CA GLY A 119 4.59 -4.16 19.68
C GLY A 119 3.34 -3.42 19.20
N LEU A 120 2.31 -3.35 20.05
CA LEU A 120 1.00 -2.77 19.74
C LEU A 120 0.35 -2.15 20.99
N THR A 121 -0.79 -1.48 20.86
CA THR A 121 -1.58 -0.94 21.98
C THR A 121 -2.99 -1.51 21.96
N VAL A 122 -3.50 -1.98 23.10
CA VAL A 122 -4.87 -2.48 23.26
C VAL A 122 -5.32 -2.24 24.70
N ALA A 123 -6.59 -1.90 24.94
CA ALA A 123 -7.12 -1.63 26.29
C ALA A 123 -6.30 -0.58 27.08
N ASP A 124 -5.86 0.50 26.42
CA ASP A 124 -4.91 1.51 26.94
C ASP A 124 -3.53 0.99 27.38
N ARG A 125 -3.16 -0.23 26.97
CA ARG A 125 -1.92 -0.90 27.38
C ARG A 125 -1.00 -1.18 26.19
N ARG A 126 0.26 -0.78 26.33
CA ARG A 126 1.33 -1.16 25.42
C ARG A 126 1.68 -2.64 25.61
N VAL A 127 1.48 -3.41 24.56
CA VAL A 127 2.02 -4.77 24.34
C VAL A 127 3.38 -4.61 23.70
N VAL A 128 4.41 -5.24 24.26
CA VAL A 128 5.80 -5.09 23.78
C VAL A 128 6.18 -6.19 22.78
N PRO A 129 7.24 -6.00 21.95
CA PRO A 129 7.73 -7.04 21.04
C PRO A 129 7.91 -8.40 21.72
N GLY A 130 7.45 -9.47 21.09
CA GLY A 130 7.45 -10.82 21.65
C GLY A 130 6.27 -11.16 22.57
N GLN A 131 5.31 -10.25 22.74
CA GLN A 131 3.99 -10.53 23.34
C GLN A 131 2.91 -10.59 22.27
N ALA A 132 1.78 -11.23 22.58
CA ALA A 132 0.55 -11.20 21.79
C ALA A 132 -0.64 -10.72 22.64
N ALA A 133 -1.67 -10.22 21.99
CA ALA A 133 -2.97 -9.91 22.57
C ALA A 133 -4.03 -10.81 21.94
N HIS A 134 -4.94 -11.33 22.77
CA HIS A 134 -6.05 -12.18 22.40
C HIS A 134 -7.34 -11.42 22.69
N LEU A 135 -8.13 -11.10 21.67
CA LEU A 135 -9.37 -10.33 21.77
C LEU A 135 -10.58 -11.22 21.51
N THR A 136 -11.52 -11.27 22.46
CA THR A 136 -12.80 -11.97 22.31
C THR A 136 -13.95 -10.96 22.45
N PRO A 137 -14.81 -10.77 21.43
CA PRO A 137 -15.84 -9.75 21.44
C PRO A 137 -16.91 -9.99 22.52
N MET A 138 -17.49 -8.91 23.04
CA MET A 138 -18.51 -8.93 24.09
C MET A 138 -19.86 -8.38 23.59
N PRO A 139 -21.00 -8.75 24.21
CA PRO A 139 -22.33 -8.30 23.77
C PRO A 139 -22.63 -6.81 23.96
N ASP A 140 -21.77 -6.07 24.68
CA ASP A 140 -21.82 -4.62 24.87
C ASP A 140 -21.07 -3.84 23.77
N GLY A 141 -20.35 -4.55 22.87
CA GLY A 141 -19.52 -3.98 21.81
C GLY A 141 -18.03 -3.92 22.14
N GLY A 142 -17.64 -4.17 23.39
CA GLY A 142 -16.24 -4.23 23.81
C GLY A 142 -15.57 -5.58 23.52
N ALA A 143 -14.40 -5.80 24.11
CA ALA A 143 -13.68 -7.08 24.06
C ALA A 143 -13.13 -7.50 25.43
N ASN A 144 -13.14 -8.80 25.72
CA ASN A 144 -12.22 -9.39 26.69
C ASN A 144 -10.83 -9.43 26.06
N VAL A 145 -9.81 -9.03 26.80
CA VAL A 145 -8.43 -8.93 26.32
C VAL A 145 -7.49 -9.71 27.24
N VAL A 146 -6.73 -10.65 26.68
CA VAL A 146 -5.67 -11.38 27.38
C VAL A 146 -4.33 -11.09 26.69
N ILE A 147 -3.28 -10.82 27.43
CA ILE A 147 -1.92 -10.58 26.91
C ILE A 147 -1.02 -11.72 27.36
N THR A 148 -0.24 -12.29 26.44
CA THR A 148 0.56 -13.51 26.61
C THR A 148 2.00 -13.34 26.15
N ALA A 149 2.87 -14.28 26.56
CA ALA A 149 4.25 -14.39 26.08
C ALA A 149 4.32 -14.95 24.65
N GLY A 150 3.84 -14.16 23.68
CA GLY A 150 3.63 -14.57 22.29
C GLY A 150 2.40 -15.47 22.14
N CYS A 151 2.01 -15.78 20.89
CA CYS A 151 0.72 -16.36 20.51
C CYS A 151 0.22 -17.60 21.29
N THR A 152 1.08 -18.32 22.01
CA THR A 152 0.70 -19.51 22.81
C THR A 152 1.43 -19.59 24.16
N GLY A 153 1.95 -18.47 24.67
CA GLY A 153 2.74 -18.43 25.90
C GLY A 153 1.90 -18.22 27.16
N ASP A 154 2.58 -18.13 28.32
CA ASP A 154 1.93 -17.85 29.60
C ASP A 154 1.19 -16.51 29.59
N VAL A 155 0.08 -16.43 30.33
CA VAL A 155 -0.71 -15.20 30.51
C VAL A 155 0.06 -14.20 31.38
N ILE A 156 0.28 -13.01 30.84
CA ILE A 156 0.97 -11.88 31.49
C ILE A 156 -0.05 -10.91 32.10
N TRP A 157 -1.19 -10.71 31.44
CA TRP A 157 -2.28 -9.83 31.90
C TRP A 157 -3.62 -10.25 31.29
N GLN A 158 -4.71 -9.88 31.95
CA GLN A 158 -6.08 -10.05 31.44
C GLN A 158 -6.97 -8.90 31.93
N GLY A 159 -7.97 -8.54 31.13
CA GLY A 159 -8.96 -7.51 31.44
C GLY A 159 -10.03 -7.42 30.34
N ALA A 160 -10.69 -6.26 30.27
CA ALA A 160 -11.64 -5.93 29.22
C ALA A 160 -11.33 -4.53 28.65
N ALA A 161 -11.84 -4.25 27.45
CA ALA A 161 -11.75 -2.98 26.77
C ALA A 161 -13.13 -2.57 26.24
N GLU A 162 -13.47 -1.29 26.37
CA GLU A 162 -14.65 -0.70 25.71
C GLU A 162 -14.42 -0.57 24.19
N ASP A 163 -13.17 -0.33 23.79
CA ASP A 163 -12.71 -0.35 22.40
C ASP A 163 -12.20 -1.76 22.02
N PRO A 164 -12.84 -2.48 21.07
CA PRO A 164 -12.49 -3.85 20.71
C PRO A 164 -11.31 -3.97 19.72
N PHE A 165 -10.49 -2.93 19.55
CA PHE A 165 -9.36 -2.90 18.61
C PHE A 165 -7.98 -2.94 19.27
N ALA A 166 -7.05 -3.65 18.61
CA ALA A 166 -5.62 -3.54 18.81
C ALA A 166 -5.02 -2.59 17.74
N TYR A 167 -4.22 -1.63 18.21
CA TYR A 167 -3.66 -0.54 17.41
C TYR A 167 -2.14 -0.68 17.25
N PRO A 168 -1.56 -0.31 16.09
CA PRO A 168 -0.13 -0.15 15.94
C PRO A 168 0.42 0.98 16.84
N VAL A 169 1.74 1.03 17.00
CA VAL A 169 2.41 1.96 17.93
C VAL A 169 2.41 3.41 17.46
N ASP A 170 2.31 3.64 16.16
CA ASP A 170 1.88 4.90 15.56
C ASP A 170 0.55 4.69 14.81
N ALA A 171 -0.36 5.65 14.91
CA ALA A 171 -1.64 5.63 14.19
C ALA A 171 -1.49 6.03 12.70
N GLY A 172 -0.42 6.73 12.33
CA GLY A 172 -0.19 7.31 10.99
C GLY A 172 -0.13 6.31 9.83
N THR A 173 -0.28 6.81 8.60
CA THR A 173 -0.30 5.99 7.37
C THR A 173 1.11 5.68 6.85
N ASN A 174 1.21 4.72 5.93
CA ASN A 174 2.46 4.27 5.31
C ASN A 174 3.55 3.81 6.31
N ARG A 175 3.14 3.12 7.38
CA ARG A 175 4.02 2.54 8.40
C ARG A 175 5.02 1.52 7.84
N PRO A 176 6.20 1.38 8.47
CA PRO A 176 7.17 0.34 8.13
C PRO A 176 6.65 -1.07 8.51
N PRO A 177 7.09 -2.14 7.83
CA PRO A 177 6.59 -3.51 8.06
C PRO A 177 6.73 -4.05 9.51
N ALA A 178 7.66 -3.50 10.30
CA ALA A 178 7.82 -3.88 11.71
C ALA A 178 6.65 -3.42 12.61
N GLU A 179 5.89 -2.42 12.19
CA GLU A 179 4.72 -1.87 12.91
C GLU A 179 3.38 -2.43 12.39
N HIS A 180 3.41 -3.27 11.36
CA HIS A 180 2.20 -3.93 10.85
C HIS A 180 1.70 -4.93 11.88
N LEU A 181 0.38 -5.08 12.00
CA LEU A 181 -0.25 -6.01 12.92
C LEU A 181 -0.40 -7.38 12.27
N LYS A 182 -0.08 -8.44 13.00
CA LYS A 182 0.02 -9.81 12.51
C LYS A 182 -0.92 -10.71 13.28
N VAL A 183 -1.80 -11.41 12.57
CA VAL A 183 -2.66 -12.44 13.16
C VAL A 183 -1.82 -13.70 13.39
N CYS A 184 -1.96 -14.35 14.55
CA CYS A 184 -1.17 -15.50 14.96
C CYS A 184 -1.41 -16.74 14.07
N GLY A 185 -0.65 -16.85 12.99
CA GLY A 185 -0.81 -17.88 11.95
C GLY A 185 -1.72 -17.47 10.79
N GLY A 186 -2.23 -16.24 10.80
CA GLY A 186 -3.03 -15.61 9.75
C GLY A 186 -2.25 -14.55 8.97
N GLY A 187 -2.95 -13.50 8.51
CA GLY A 187 -2.37 -12.43 7.69
C GLY A 187 -1.55 -11.37 8.44
N THR A 188 -1.01 -10.42 7.67
CA THR A 188 -0.35 -9.19 8.18
C THR A 188 -1.06 -7.98 7.58
N TYR A 189 -1.33 -6.96 8.39
CA TYR A 189 -2.23 -5.86 8.06
C TYR A 189 -1.68 -4.50 8.51
N ARG A 190 -1.99 -3.46 7.73
CA ARG A 190 -1.83 -2.05 8.11
C ARG A 190 -3.03 -1.60 8.95
N GLY A 191 -2.89 -0.50 9.67
CA GLY A 191 -3.94 0.00 10.57
C GLY A 191 -4.14 -0.88 11.80
N ALA A 192 -5.30 -0.75 12.42
CA ALA A 192 -5.73 -1.54 13.58
C ALA A 192 -6.42 -2.85 13.15
N VAL A 193 -6.40 -3.86 14.01
CA VAL A 193 -7.26 -5.04 13.86
C VAL A 193 -8.03 -5.27 15.16
N GLY A 194 -9.30 -5.58 15.06
CA GLY A 194 -10.21 -5.68 16.19
C GLY A 194 -11.34 -6.66 15.93
N VAL A 195 -12.22 -6.79 16.92
CA VAL A 195 -13.33 -7.74 16.89
C VAL A 195 -14.68 -7.06 16.86
N ALA A 196 -15.64 -7.70 16.20
CA ALA A 196 -17.06 -7.39 16.27
C ALA A 196 -17.88 -8.67 16.56
N LEU A 197 -19.16 -8.51 16.90
CA LEU A 197 -20.06 -9.62 17.19
C LEU A 197 -21.25 -9.60 16.21
N GLU A 198 -21.44 -10.69 15.46
CA GLU A 198 -22.54 -10.84 14.50
C GLU A 198 -23.36 -12.08 14.87
N ASN A 199 -24.60 -11.89 15.34
CA ASN A 199 -25.49 -12.96 15.80
C ASN A 199 -24.91 -13.87 16.92
N GLY A 200 -23.92 -13.37 17.66
CA GLY A 200 -23.19 -14.13 18.69
C GLY A 200 -21.90 -14.82 18.20
N GLU A 201 -21.63 -14.80 16.90
CA GLU A 201 -20.37 -15.29 16.33
C GLU A 201 -19.31 -14.16 16.29
N PRO A 202 -18.04 -14.43 16.66
CA PRO A 202 -16.94 -13.48 16.49
C PRO A 202 -16.71 -13.10 15.02
N ARG A 203 -16.35 -11.83 14.81
CA ARG A 203 -15.94 -11.29 13.50
C ARG A 203 -14.62 -10.55 13.63
N THR A 204 -13.71 -10.77 12.69
CA THR A 204 -12.44 -10.06 12.67
C THR A 204 -12.51 -8.90 11.68
N VAL A 205 -12.07 -7.71 12.12
CA VAL A 205 -12.21 -6.45 11.39
C VAL A 205 -10.87 -5.72 11.36
N ASN A 206 -10.37 -5.40 10.17
CA ASN A 206 -9.25 -4.49 9.98
C ASN A 206 -9.77 -3.06 9.77
N GLN A 207 -9.31 -2.10 10.57
CA GLN A 207 -9.59 -0.67 10.41
C GLN A 207 -8.31 0.05 9.95
N VAL A 208 -8.31 0.52 8.71
CA VAL A 208 -7.10 0.95 8.00
C VAL A 208 -7.42 2.18 7.13
N ASP A 209 -6.45 3.07 6.93
CA ASP A 209 -6.63 4.18 5.96
C ASP A 209 -6.81 3.62 4.54
N VAL A 210 -7.66 4.26 3.74
CA VAL A 210 -8.05 3.73 2.43
C VAL A 210 -6.87 3.63 1.45
N ASP A 211 -5.84 4.47 1.55
CA ASP A 211 -4.65 4.33 0.71
C ASP A 211 -3.70 3.22 1.23
N ASP A 212 -3.55 3.07 2.56
CA ASP A 212 -2.85 1.92 3.17
C ASP A 212 -3.55 0.58 2.80
N TYR A 213 -4.89 0.57 2.68
CA TYR A 213 -5.69 -0.58 2.19
C TYR A 213 -5.43 -0.89 0.72
N LEU A 214 -5.45 0.13 -0.14
CA LEU A 214 -5.31 -0.02 -1.58
C LEU A 214 -3.92 -0.50 -2.02
N MET A 215 -2.87 -0.29 -1.21
CA MET A 215 -1.56 -0.92 -1.44
C MET A 215 -1.63 -2.46 -1.46
N GLY A 216 -2.57 -3.06 -0.71
CA GLY A 216 -2.84 -4.49 -0.74
C GLY A 216 -3.83 -4.90 -1.85
N VAL A 217 -4.88 -4.10 -2.09
CA VAL A 217 -5.95 -4.42 -3.07
C VAL A 217 -5.48 -4.30 -4.52
N VAL A 218 -4.89 -3.16 -4.91
CA VAL A 218 -4.55 -2.90 -6.33
C VAL A 218 -3.64 -3.99 -6.94
N PRO A 219 -2.56 -4.48 -6.28
CA PRO A 219 -1.75 -5.57 -6.81
C PRO A 219 -2.36 -6.97 -6.61
N ALA A 220 -3.41 -7.12 -5.80
CA ALA A 220 -4.16 -8.36 -5.66
C ALA A 220 -5.23 -8.52 -6.77
N GLU A 221 -5.82 -7.41 -7.20
CA GLU A 221 -6.85 -7.32 -8.25
C GLU A 221 -6.27 -7.19 -9.66
N MET A 222 -5.14 -6.48 -9.81
CA MET A 222 -4.54 -6.19 -11.11
C MET A 222 -3.02 -6.31 -11.09
N GLN A 223 -2.43 -6.76 -12.19
CA GLN A 223 -1.02 -7.14 -12.22
C GLN A 223 -0.09 -5.91 -12.16
N ALA A 224 0.66 -5.75 -11.07
CA ALA A 224 1.53 -4.60 -10.86
C ALA A 224 2.64 -4.44 -11.94
N ASN A 225 3.06 -5.53 -12.58
CA ASN A 225 4.01 -5.52 -13.70
C ASN A 225 3.44 -4.92 -15.01
N TRP A 226 2.17 -4.53 -15.04
CA TRP A 226 1.59 -3.76 -16.13
C TRP A 226 2.15 -2.33 -16.20
N ALA A 227 2.65 -1.79 -15.09
CA ALA A 227 3.39 -0.52 -15.08
C ALA A 227 4.61 -0.57 -16.01
N ASP A 228 5.42 -1.63 -15.92
CA ASP A 228 6.66 -1.79 -16.71
C ASP A 228 6.41 -2.02 -18.20
N GLN A 229 5.16 -2.34 -18.56
CA GLN A 229 4.71 -2.50 -19.95
C GLN A 229 4.15 -1.20 -20.54
N GLY A 230 4.09 -0.12 -19.74
CA GLY A 230 3.55 1.19 -20.12
C GLY A 230 2.15 1.48 -19.56
N ALA A 231 1.46 0.48 -19.03
CA ALA A 231 0.08 0.59 -18.53
C ALA A 231 -0.03 1.08 -17.07
N ALA A 232 0.85 1.99 -16.64
CA ALA A 232 0.79 2.58 -15.30
C ALA A 232 -0.50 3.39 -15.06
N GLU A 233 -1.06 3.99 -16.11
CA GLU A 233 -2.36 4.69 -16.07
C GLU A 233 -3.53 3.75 -15.74
N ALA A 234 -3.46 2.47 -16.15
CA ALA A 234 -4.46 1.48 -15.76
C ALA A 234 -4.44 1.26 -14.23
N LEU A 235 -3.26 1.08 -13.62
CA LEU A 235 -3.12 0.93 -12.16
C LEU A 235 -3.62 2.17 -11.41
N ARG A 236 -3.43 3.36 -11.97
CA ARG A 236 -3.97 4.63 -11.43
C ARG A 236 -5.50 4.68 -11.53
N ALA A 237 -6.10 4.24 -12.64
CA ALA A 237 -7.55 4.09 -12.77
C ALA A 237 -8.12 3.04 -11.77
N GLN A 238 -7.47 1.89 -11.65
CA GLN A 238 -7.86 0.83 -10.70
C GLN A 238 -7.78 1.29 -9.25
N ALA A 239 -6.80 2.12 -8.87
CA ALA A 239 -6.74 2.71 -7.54
C ALA A 239 -7.94 3.64 -7.26
N VAL A 240 -8.31 4.52 -8.19
CA VAL A 240 -9.49 5.41 -8.03
C VAL A 240 -10.79 4.62 -7.98
N ALA A 241 -10.96 3.62 -8.86
CA ALA A 241 -12.16 2.77 -8.86
C ALA A 241 -12.26 1.92 -7.57
N ALA A 242 -11.14 1.33 -7.12
CA ALA A 242 -11.11 0.58 -5.87
C ALA A 242 -11.36 1.46 -4.64
N ARG A 243 -10.84 2.71 -4.61
CA ARG A 243 -11.12 3.69 -3.54
C ARG A 243 -12.60 4.07 -3.48
N SER A 244 -13.20 4.35 -4.63
CA SER A 244 -14.60 4.79 -4.70
C SER A 244 -15.56 3.66 -4.33
N TYR A 245 -15.28 2.43 -4.76
CA TYR A 245 -15.98 1.23 -4.29
C TYR A 245 -15.88 1.08 -2.75
N ALA A 246 -14.66 1.07 -2.19
CA ALA A 246 -14.43 0.82 -0.77
C ALA A 246 -15.05 1.86 0.17
N LEU A 247 -15.18 3.11 -0.28
CA LEU A 247 -15.79 4.21 0.48
C LEU A 247 -17.31 4.34 0.27
N ALA A 248 -17.85 3.78 -0.82
CA ALA A 248 -19.29 3.76 -1.08
C ALA A 248 -20.01 2.53 -0.50
N GLU A 249 -19.30 1.40 -0.33
CA GLU A 249 -19.89 0.15 0.16
C GLU A 249 -20.20 0.19 1.68
N HIS A 250 -21.33 -0.38 2.08
CA HIS A 250 -21.72 -0.51 3.49
C HIS A 250 -22.37 -1.88 3.76
N ARG A 251 -21.58 -2.95 3.59
CA ARG A 251 -22.06 -4.34 3.59
C ARG A 251 -22.40 -4.89 4.97
N TYR A 252 -21.79 -4.37 6.05
CA TYR A 252 -22.03 -4.80 7.42
C TYR A 252 -22.10 -3.58 8.37
N PRO A 253 -22.91 -3.62 9.46
CA PRO A 253 -22.96 -2.53 10.45
C PRO A 253 -21.61 -2.23 11.14
N TYR A 254 -20.66 -3.16 11.06
CA TYR A 254 -19.31 -3.06 11.64
C TYR A 254 -18.19 -2.92 10.60
N ALA A 255 -18.47 -3.08 9.29
CA ALA A 255 -17.47 -3.04 8.22
C ALA A 255 -18.08 -2.64 6.86
N GLN A 256 -17.46 -1.68 6.16
CA GLN A 256 -17.85 -1.30 4.80
C GLN A 256 -17.78 -2.51 3.84
N THR A 257 -16.66 -3.24 3.86
CA THR A 257 -16.29 -4.21 2.81
C THR A 257 -15.73 -5.51 3.40
N CYS A 258 -15.36 -6.46 2.54
CA CYS A 258 -14.79 -7.77 2.87
C CYS A 258 -13.48 -8.06 2.11
N ASP A 259 -12.71 -9.04 2.58
CA ASP A 259 -11.38 -9.40 2.08
C ASP A 259 -11.35 -10.32 0.84
N ILE A 260 -12.53 -10.79 0.40
CA ILE A 260 -12.71 -11.74 -0.70
C ILE A 260 -13.33 -11.09 -1.95
N THR A 261 -13.25 -11.78 -3.09
CA THR A 261 -13.74 -11.35 -4.41
C THR A 261 -15.25 -11.07 -4.52
N ASP A 262 -16.01 -11.36 -3.47
CA ASP A 262 -17.41 -10.92 -3.32
C ASP A 262 -17.52 -9.42 -2.98
N CYS A 263 -16.42 -8.80 -2.55
CA CYS A 263 -16.19 -7.37 -2.43
C CYS A 263 -14.91 -7.00 -3.21
N GLN A 264 -13.73 -7.09 -2.58
CA GLN A 264 -12.42 -6.86 -3.23
C GLN A 264 -11.39 -7.83 -2.66
N ALA A 265 -10.43 -8.27 -3.48
CA ALA A 265 -9.35 -9.13 -3.00
C ALA A 265 -8.38 -8.35 -2.10
N TYR A 266 -8.40 -8.58 -0.78
CA TYR A 266 -7.51 -7.91 0.18
C TYR A 266 -6.69 -8.90 1.01
N PRO A 267 -5.47 -9.27 0.57
CA PRO A 267 -4.58 -10.21 1.26
C PRO A 267 -3.75 -9.52 2.37
N GLY A 268 -4.24 -8.42 2.94
CA GLY A 268 -3.42 -7.55 3.77
C GLY A 268 -2.19 -7.05 3.01
N THR A 269 -1.02 -7.13 3.67
CA THR A 269 0.26 -6.63 3.15
C THR A 269 1.02 -7.67 2.32
N GLU A 270 0.50 -8.89 2.11
CA GLU A 270 1.21 -10.00 1.46
C GLU A 270 1.60 -9.69 0.00
N ARG A 271 0.79 -8.88 -0.69
CA ARG A 271 0.94 -8.58 -2.13
C ARG A 271 1.35 -7.15 -2.45
N GLU A 272 1.75 -6.35 -1.46
CA GLU A 272 2.19 -4.97 -1.70
C GLU A 272 3.34 -4.93 -2.72
N ASP A 273 3.16 -4.11 -3.76
CA ASP A 273 4.12 -3.97 -4.85
C ASP A 273 4.44 -2.48 -5.08
N PRO A 274 5.71 -2.05 -5.12
CA PRO A 274 6.07 -0.65 -5.30
C PRO A 274 5.42 0.05 -6.51
N ARG A 275 5.17 -0.69 -7.60
CA ARG A 275 4.52 -0.15 -8.82
C ARG A 275 3.05 0.16 -8.59
N ALA A 276 2.35 -0.70 -7.85
CA ALA A 276 0.97 -0.47 -7.45
C ALA A 276 0.88 0.60 -6.35
N THR A 277 1.80 0.60 -5.38
CA THR A 277 1.90 1.63 -4.34
C THR A 277 2.13 3.03 -4.95
N GLU A 278 2.96 3.16 -5.99
CA GLU A 278 3.11 4.43 -6.71
C GLU A 278 1.78 4.88 -7.32
N ALA A 279 1.04 3.99 -7.98
CA ALA A 279 -0.24 4.32 -8.59
C ALA A 279 -1.34 4.71 -7.56
N VAL A 280 -1.34 4.07 -6.39
CA VAL A 280 -2.22 4.44 -5.26
C VAL A 280 -1.87 5.83 -4.74
N LEU A 281 -0.60 6.08 -4.43
CA LEU A 281 -0.14 7.37 -3.88
C LEU A 281 -0.28 8.52 -4.90
N ALA A 282 -0.02 8.28 -6.19
CA ALA A 282 -0.22 9.25 -7.27
C ALA A 282 -1.71 9.57 -7.52
N THR A 283 -2.63 8.80 -6.93
CA THR A 283 -4.07 9.04 -6.97
C THR A 283 -4.68 9.24 -5.58
N SER A 284 -3.87 9.53 -4.56
CA SER A 284 -4.31 9.66 -3.16
C SER A 284 -5.54 10.56 -3.01
N GLY A 285 -6.52 10.09 -2.25
CA GLY A 285 -7.81 10.76 -2.05
C GLY A 285 -8.74 10.86 -3.28
N ARG A 286 -8.31 10.57 -4.51
CA ARG A 286 -9.14 10.71 -5.72
C ARG A 286 -10.24 9.65 -5.77
N VAL A 287 -11.47 10.08 -6.04
CA VAL A 287 -12.68 9.24 -6.15
C VAL A 287 -13.54 9.63 -7.35
N LEU A 288 -14.45 8.75 -7.76
CA LEU A 288 -15.54 9.06 -8.70
C LEU A 288 -16.83 9.35 -7.94
N LEU A 289 -17.57 10.35 -8.42
CA LEU A 289 -18.82 10.83 -7.85
C LEU A 289 -19.97 10.72 -8.86
N ARG A 290 -21.20 10.61 -8.35
CA ARG A 290 -22.45 10.91 -9.07
C ARG A 290 -23.32 11.76 -8.14
N GLU A 291 -23.81 12.89 -8.63
CA GLU A 291 -24.67 13.82 -7.85
C GLU A 291 -24.03 14.26 -6.51
N GLY A 292 -22.70 14.40 -6.48
CA GLY A 292 -21.91 14.76 -5.29
C GLY A 292 -21.69 13.63 -4.26
N ARG A 293 -22.22 12.44 -4.50
CA ARG A 293 -22.00 11.23 -3.66
C ARG A 293 -21.00 10.28 -4.32
N ILE A 294 -20.22 9.57 -3.52
CA ILE A 294 -19.20 8.64 -4.02
C ILE A 294 -19.88 7.45 -4.69
N LEU A 295 -19.46 7.15 -5.92
CA LEU A 295 -20.01 6.11 -6.78
C LEU A 295 -19.39 4.75 -6.41
N ARG A 296 -20.22 3.72 -6.18
CA ARG A 296 -19.72 2.35 -5.97
C ARG A 296 -19.26 1.75 -7.30
N THR A 297 -18.04 2.06 -7.70
CA THR A 297 -17.47 1.70 -9.01
C THR A 297 -17.00 0.25 -9.05
N GLU A 298 -17.94 -0.64 -9.34
CA GLU A 298 -17.74 -2.05 -9.64
C GLU A 298 -16.79 -2.22 -10.86
N TYR A 299 -15.92 -3.24 -10.83
CA TYR A 299 -14.94 -3.54 -11.90
C TYR A 299 -14.71 -5.04 -12.07
N SER A 300 -14.18 -5.48 -13.22
CA SER A 300 -13.88 -6.89 -13.50
C SER A 300 -12.79 -7.12 -14.56
N ALA A 301 -12.27 -8.33 -14.65
CA ALA A 301 -11.21 -8.68 -15.61
C ALA A 301 -11.60 -8.52 -17.08
N ALA A 302 -12.89 -8.71 -17.42
CA ALA A 302 -13.54 -8.57 -18.73
C ALA A 302 -12.60 -8.56 -19.97
N PRO A 303 -12.01 -9.71 -20.37
CA PRO A 303 -10.89 -9.76 -21.33
C PRO A 303 -11.17 -9.35 -22.79
N GLY A 304 -12.42 -9.00 -23.13
CA GLY A 304 -12.79 -8.45 -24.44
C GLY A 304 -12.95 -6.92 -24.40
N GLY A 305 -12.12 -6.22 -23.62
CA GLY A 305 -12.21 -4.77 -23.39
C GLY A 305 -13.39 -4.30 -22.52
N GLY A 306 -14.40 -5.15 -22.30
CA GLY A 306 -15.64 -4.76 -21.59
C GLY A 306 -16.47 -3.75 -22.40
N GLN A 307 -17.39 -3.07 -21.72
CA GLN A 307 -18.16 -1.93 -22.25
C GLN A 307 -18.36 -0.89 -21.13
N PRO A 308 -18.58 0.39 -21.46
CA PRO A 308 -19.01 1.41 -20.49
C PRO A 308 -20.26 0.98 -19.72
N ILE A 309 -20.33 1.31 -18.42
CA ILE A 309 -21.52 1.07 -17.59
C ILE A 309 -22.41 2.32 -17.56
N ASP A 310 -23.74 2.12 -17.61
CA ASP A 310 -24.68 3.17 -17.21
C ASP A 310 -24.52 3.41 -15.70
N ILE A 311 -23.88 4.52 -15.34
CA ILE A 311 -23.57 4.84 -13.94
C ILE A 311 -24.81 5.05 -13.07
N SER A 312 -26.01 5.23 -13.64
CA SER A 312 -27.26 5.28 -12.86
C SER A 312 -27.61 3.92 -12.25
N THR A 313 -27.08 2.83 -12.81
CA THR A 313 -27.27 1.44 -12.38
C THR A 313 -26.24 0.96 -11.34
N LEU A 314 -25.47 1.89 -10.77
CA LEU A 314 -24.58 1.69 -9.63
C LEU A 314 -25.16 2.37 -8.38
N GLU A 315 -24.80 1.87 -7.21
CA GLU A 315 -25.14 2.52 -5.94
C GLU A 315 -24.19 3.71 -5.66
N VAL A 316 -24.64 4.60 -4.78
CA VAL A 316 -23.83 5.73 -4.27
C VAL A 316 -23.87 5.71 -2.74
N GLY A 317 -22.72 5.98 -2.13
CA GLY A 317 -22.56 6.03 -0.68
C GLY A 317 -22.60 7.46 -0.12
N PRO A 318 -21.72 7.80 0.84
CA PRO A 318 -21.62 9.16 1.38
C PRO A 318 -21.10 10.17 0.35
N SER A 319 -21.32 11.46 0.59
CA SER A 319 -20.55 12.54 -0.03
C SER A 319 -19.16 12.64 0.59
N PRO A 320 -18.19 13.31 -0.08
CA PRO A 320 -16.89 13.61 0.54
C PRO A 320 -16.99 14.39 1.86
N ASP A 321 -17.99 15.28 2.00
CA ASP A 321 -18.23 16.04 3.22
C ASP A 321 -18.79 15.17 4.37
N GLU A 322 -19.55 14.11 4.05
CA GLU A 322 -20.02 13.10 5.03
C GLU A 322 -18.90 12.16 5.49
N LEU A 323 -17.75 12.12 4.78
CA LEU A 323 -16.54 11.38 5.18
C LEU A 323 -15.45 12.27 5.80
N ALA A 324 -15.56 13.60 5.69
CA ALA A 324 -14.61 14.51 6.29
C ALA A 324 -14.57 14.30 7.81
N PRO A 325 -13.37 14.28 8.45
CA PRO A 325 -13.30 14.23 9.91
C PRO A 325 -14.07 15.42 10.47
N ALA A 326 -14.95 15.17 11.44
CA ALA A 326 -15.78 16.20 12.03
C ALA A 326 -14.91 17.40 12.47
N PRO A 327 -15.26 18.64 12.09
CA PRO A 327 -14.41 19.79 12.33
C PRO A 327 -14.11 19.89 13.82
N GLU A 328 -12.81 19.96 14.16
CA GLU A 328 -12.37 19.95 15.56
C GLU A 328 -13.15 21.00 16.35
N ALA A 329 -13.97 20.53 17.30
CA ALA A 329 -14.67 21.43 18.21
C ALA A 329 -13.61 22.32 18.89
N PRO A 330 -13.82 23.64 19.01
CA PRO A 330 -12.77 24.57 19.40
C PRO A 330 -12.23 24.25 20.80
N VAL A 331 -11.15 23.48 20.84
CA VAL A 331 -10.47 23.06 22.06
C VAL A 331 -9.86 24.30 22.69
N ALA A 332 -10.50 24.79 23.76
CA ALA A 332 -9.87 25.78 24.63
C ALA A 332 -8.52 25.20 25.07
N PRO A 333 -7.39 25.93 24.88
CA PRO A 333 -6.06 25.36 25.04
C PRO A 333 -5.92 24.77 26.45
N PRO A 334 -5.49 23.49 26.57
CA PRO A 334 -5.39 22.84 27.86
C PRO A 334 -4.42 23.62 28.77
N PRO A 335 -4.67 23.68 30.09
CA PRO A 335 -3.75 24.35 31.00
C PRO A 335 -2.38 23.67 30.91
N VAL A 336 -1.36 24.47 30.57
CA VAL A 336 0.02 23.99 30.34
C VAL A 336 0.70 23.57 31.64
N ASP A 337 0.48 22.32 32.03
CA ASP A 337 1.23 21.68 33.11
C ASP A 337 2.60 21.21 32.58
N ALA A 338 3.62 22.02 32.81
CA ALA A 338 4.94 21.96 32.18
C ALA A 338 5.84 20.78 32.65
N GLY A 339 5.25 19.67 33.10
CA GLY A 339 5.96 18.53 33.71
C GLY A 339 5.81 17.16 33.01
N GLN A 340 4.94 17.03 32.00
CA GLN A 340 4.56 15.70 31.46
C GLN A 340 4.79 15.48 29.95
N GLN A 341 5.59 16.30 29.26
CA GLN A 341 6.01 16.02 27.87
C GLN A 341 7.10 14.93 27.81
N ARG A 342 6.79 13.73 28.32
CA ARG A 342 7.70 12.57 28.36
C ARG A 342 7.58 11.73 27.09
N VAL A 343 8.44 12.01 26.13
CA VAL A 343 9.04 11.05 25.18
C VAL A 343 8.05 10.08 24.50
N ARG A 344 7.52 10.50 23.34
CA ARG A 344 7.20 9.52 22.28
C ARG A 344 8.48 8.82 21.83
N GLY A 345 8.38 7.62 21.25
CA GLY A 345 9.51 6.71 21.02
C GLY A 345 10.72 7.39 20.35
N SER A 346 11.89 7.32 20.99
CA SER A 346 13.10 8.02 20.56
C SER A 346 13.59 7.52 19.20
N SER A 347 13.61 8.41 18.20
CA SER A 347 14.23 8.12 16.92
C SER A 347 15.76 8.08 17.03
N ILE A 348 16.44 7.70 15.94
CA ILE A 348 17.90 7.81 15.85
C ILE A 348 18.37 9.28 15.91
N ILE A 349 17.51 10.24 15.56
CA ILE A 349 17.76 11.68 15.73
C ILE A 349 17.61 12.08 17.20
N ASP A 350 16.60 11.59 17.93
CA ASP A 350 16.49 11.82 19.37
C ASP A 350 17.69 11.26 20.14
N ALA A 351 18.15 10.06 19.79
CA ALA A 351 19.36 9.46 20.36
C ALA A 351 20.61 10.33 20.09
N LYS A 352 20.74 10.88 18.87
CA LYS A 352 21.87 11.76 18.51
C LYS A 352 21.78 13.14 19.16
N TYR A 353 20.58 13.69 19.32
CA TYR A 353 20.33 14.95 20.02
C TYR A 353 20.70 14.85 21.51
N LEU A 354 20.33 13.74 22.16
CA LEU A 354 20.75 13.44 23.52
C LEU A 354 22.27 13.24 23.64
N GLU A 355 22.92 12.59 22.67
CA GLU A 355 24.39 12.49 22.60
C GLU A 355 25.08 13.87 22.53
N THR A 356 24.47 14.84 21.84
CA THR A 356 24.96 16.24 21.79
C THR A 356 24.61 17.09 23.01
N GLY A 357 23.91 16.54 24.03
CA GLY A 357 23.54 17.27 25.25
C GLY A 357 22.12 17.86 25.26
N GLY A 358 21.27 17.49 24.29
CA GLY A 358 19.87 17.89 24.21
C GLY A 358 19.67 19.42 24.14
N PRO A 359 18.62 19.97 24.78
CA PRO A 359 18.34 21.41 24.82
C PRO A 359 19.48 22.27 25.39
N THR A 360 20.32 21.68 26.25
CA THR A 360 21.52 22.32 26.81
C THR A 360 22.79 22.11 25.98
N GLY A 361 22.68 21.40 24.85
CA GLY A 361 23.74 21.17 23.88
C GLY A 361 23.93 22.34 22.91
N PRO A 362 24.91 22.26 21.99
CA PRO A 362 25.22 23.35 21.07
C PRO A 362 24.11 23.61 20.05
N LEU A 363 23.25 22.62 19.78
CA LEU A 363 22.16 22.73 18.81
C LEU A 363 21.00 23.62 19.26
N GLY A 364 20.82 23.85 20.56
CA GLY A 364 19.61 24.49 21.11
C GLY A 364 18.37 23.60 21.01
N GLU A 365 17.18 24.20 21.11
CA GLU A 365 15.90 23.49 21.11
C GLU A 365 15.48 23.00 19.72
N ALA A 366 14.59 22.02 19.69
CA ALA A 366 14.04 21.48 18.44
C ALA A 366 12.97 22.43 17.85
N LEU A 367 13.21 22.92 16.63
CA LEU A 367 12.34 23.88 15.94
C LEU A 367 11.10 23.26 15.29
N GLY A 368 10.95 21.93 15.33
CA GLY A 368 9.83 21.23 14.72
C GLY A 368 9.92 19.70 14.86
N PRO A 369 8.94 18.97 14.32
CA PRO A 369 8.96 17.52 14.27
C PRO A 369 10.05 17.00 13.31
N GLU A 370 10.34 15.70 13.41
CA GLU A 370 11.18 15.01 12.44
C GLU A 370 10.48 14.90 11.07
N ALA A 371 11.20 15.20 10.00
CA ALA A 371 10.66 15.29 8.64
C ALA A 371 11.50 14.48 7.64
N TRP A 372 10.93 14.16 6.48
CA TRP A 372 11.62 13.41 5.42
C TRP A 372 12.51 14.32 4.58
N LEU A 373 13.73 13.86 4.27
CA LEU A 373 14.58 14.47 3.25
C LEU A 373 13.90 14.40 1.86
N PRO A 374 14.20 15.33 0.93
CA PRO A 374 13.85 15.18 -0.48
C PRO A 374 14.28 13.82 -1.02
N GLY A 375 13.39 13.16 -1.77
CA GLY A 375 13.62 11.79 -2.26
C GLY A 375 13.52 10.68 -1.20
N ARG A 376 13.11 10.99 0.05
CA ARG A 376 12.91 10.04 1.17
C ARG A 376 14.14 9.18 1.53
N ILE A 377 15.35 9.61 1.19
CA ILE A 377 16.61 8.91 1.48
C ILE A 377 17.03 8.90 2.97
N GLY A 378 16.20 9.47 3.84
CA GLY A 378 16.41 9.61 5.28
C GLY A 378 15.48 10.65 5.90
N THR A 379 15.63 10.86 7.20
CA THR A 379 14.93 11.90 7.97
C THR A 379 15.87 13.02 8.41
N TYR A 380 15.32 14.15 8.83
CA TYR A 380 16.03 15.23 9.48
C TYR A 380 15.17 15.93 10.53
N ARG A 381 15.81 16.64 11.47
CA ARG A 381 15.13 17.57 12.39
C ARG A 381 15.98 18.83 12.57
N THR A 382 15.33 19.99 12.53
CA THR A 382 15.96 21.30 12.73
C THR A 382 15.96 21.70 14.20
N PHE A 383 17.02 22.40 14.60
CA PHE A 383 17.25 22.95 15.93
C PHE A 383 17.76 24.39 15.77
N ASP A 384 17.75 25.20 16.84
CA ASP A 384 18.13 26.62 16.81
C ASP A 384 19.44 26.89 16.03
N ASN A 385 20.48 26.07 16.26
CA ASN A 385 21.82 26.26 15.70
C ASN A 385 22.25 25.18 14.69
N GLY A 386 21.36 24.30 14.25
CA GLY A 386 21.74 23.27 13.28
C GLY A 386 20.64 22.31 12.86
N VAL A 387 21.03 21.25 12.16
CA VAL A 387 20.15 20.17 11.72
C VAL A 387 20.81 18.82 11.99
N ILE A 388 20.06 17.87 12.54
CA ILE A 388 20.48 16.46 12.57
C ILE A 388 19.82 15.79 11.37
N ILE A 389 20.60 15.04 10.60
CA ILE A 389 20.18 14.31 9.41
C ILE A 389 20.50 12.83 9.62
N ALA A 390 19.54 11.94 9.43
CA ALA A 390 19.71 10.49 9.57
C ALA A 390 19.39 9.77 8.26
N THR A 391 20.37 9.03 7.73
CA THR A 391 20.15 8.15 6.56
C THR A 391 20.53 6.71 6.88
N PRO A 392 19.93 5.70 6.23
CA PRO A 392 20.27 4.28 6.48
C PRO A 392 21.74 3.95 6.23
N ALA A 393 22.41 4.67 5.33
CA ALA A 393 23.81 4.43 4.96
C ALA A 393 24.83 5.14 5.87
N LEU A 394 24.48 6.28 6.47
CA LEU A 394 25.43 7.11 7.23
C LEU A 394 25.10 7.21 8.73
N GLY A 395 23.92 6.77 9.17
CA GLY A 395 23.40 7.02 10.51
C GLY A 395 23.03 8.49 10.74
N ALA A 396 22.78 8.86 12.00
CA ALA A 396 22.53 10.26 12.37
C ALA A 396 23.83 11.09 12.38
N ARG A 397 23.83 12.20 11.65
CA ARG A 397 24.92 13.18 11.53
C ARG A 397 24.42 14.55 11.92
N VAL A 398 25.27 15.31 12.61
CA VAL A 398 24.99 16.68 13.03
C VAL A 398 25.59 17.63 12.00
N VAL A 399 24.81 18.60 11.54
CA VAL A 399 25.26 19.71 10.71
C VAL A 399 24.98 20.99 11.49
N ASP A 400 26.02 21.48 12.17
CA ASP A 400 26.02 22.69 12.97
C ASP A 400 26.34 23.92 12.09
N PHE A 401 25.53 24.97 12.21
CA PHE A 401 25.71 26.19 11.43
C PHE A 401 26.96 26.99 11.85
N ALA A 402 27.42 26.88 13.11
CA ALA A 402 28.65 27.52 13.57
C ALA A 402 29.91 26.89 12.93
N THR A 403 29.88 25.58 12.65
CA THR A 403 30.91 24.86 11.89
C THR A 403 30.87 25.25 10.39
N LEU A 404 29.69 25.27 9.77
CA LEU A 404 29.54 25.63 8.34
C LEU A 404 30.05 27.05 8.01
N LEU A 405 29.93 27.99 8.94
CA LEU A 405 30.42 29.37 8.77
C LEU A 405 31.96 29.51 8.86
N GLN A 406 32.69 28.46 9.26
CA GLN A 406 34.17 28.46 9.28
C GLN A 406 34.78 27.83 8.02
N GLU A 407 34.01 27.05 7.25
CA GLU A 407 34.44 26.34 6.03
C GLU A 407 34.25 27.18 4.74
N VAL A 408 33.81 28.44 4.83
CA VAL A 408 33.64 29.35 3.68
C VAL A 408 34.81 30.34 3.60
N PRO A 409 35.70 30.24 2.60
CA PRO A 409 36.71 31.27 2.36
C PRO A 409 36.05 32.57 1.91
N GLU A 410 36.45 33.72 2.49
CA GLU A 410 35.96 35.03 2.07
C GLU A 410 36.34 35.32 0.61
N ALA A 411 35.36 35.24 -0.30
CA ALA A 411 35.52 35.62 -1.69
C ALA A 411 35.68 37.14 -1.81
N ALA A 412 36.89 37.60 -2.16
CA ALA A 412 37.21 39.02 -2.27
C ALA A 412 36.26 39.78 -3.22
N PRO A 413 35.81 41.01 -2.88
CA PRO A 413 34.74 41.70 -3.60
C PRO A 413 35.17 42.21 -5.00
N GLY A 414 34.91 41.40 -6.03
CA GLY A 414 35.19 41.71 -7.44
C GLY A 414 33.94 42.01 -8.27
N THR A 415 33.60 43.30 -8.39
CA THR A 415 32.74 43.94 -9.41
C THR A 415 31.78 43.06 -10.23
N ARG A 416 30.46 43.25 -10.03
CA ARG A 416 29.48 43.12 -11.11
C ARG A 416 28.59 44.36 -11.18
N THR A 417 28.68 45.09 -12.29
CA THR A 417 27.83 46.24 -12.60
C THR A 417 26.46 45.75 -13.10
N GLY A 418 25.39 46.26 -12.50
CA GLY A 418 24.01 45.93 -12.90
C GLY A 418 23.03 46.87 -12.21
N ALA A 419 22.62 47.93 -12.91
CA ALA A 419 21.76 48.97 -12.36
C ALA A 419 20.29 48.76 -12.74
N MET A 420 19.39 48.90 -11.77
CA MET A 420 17.97 49.25 -11.95
C MET A 420 17.53 50.17 -10.78
N PRO A 421 16.46 50.99 -10.92
CA PRO A 421 16.40 52.29 -10.25
C PRO A 421 15.58 52.38 -8.95
N ASN A 422 16.01 53.31 -8.09
CA ASN A 422 15.32 54.10 -7.05
C ASN A 422 13.92 53.67 -6.55
N GLY A 423 13.81 53.41 -5.24
CA GLY A 423 12.55 53.14 -4.53
C GLY A 423 12.44 53.70 -3.09
N GLN A 424 13.15 54.79 -2.77
CA GLN A 424 13.15 55.52 -1.47
C GLN A 424 13.70 54.75 -0.24
N ALA A 425 14.21 55.52 0.73
CA ALA A 425 14.72 55.11 2.04
C ALA A 425 14.38 56.22 3.06
N ILE A 426 14.60 56.00 4.37
CA ILE A 426 14.93 56.96 5.46
C ILE A 426 14.96 56.18 6.82
N PRO A 427 15.80 56.54 7.83
CA PRO A 427 16.77 55.55 8.36
C PRO A 427 17.02 55.54 9.89
N GLY A 428 18.04 54.79 10.32
CA GLY A 428 18.79 54.95 11.59
C GLY A 428 18.47 53.87 12.64
N GLY A 429 19.41 53.39 13.45
CA GLY A 429 20.88 53.56 13.55
C GLY A 429 21.46 52.36 14.35
N GLY A 430 22.73 52.26 14.77
CA GLY A 430 23.87 53.17 14.64
C GLY A 430 24.82 53.02 15.86
N THR A 431 25.95 52.32 15.70
CA THR A 431 27.05 52.07 16.69
C THR A 431 26.62 51.31 17.98
N VAL A 432 27.49 50.72 18.83
CA VAL A 432 28.95 50.83 19.08
C VAL A 432 29.56 49.44 19.37
N ALA A 433 30.85 49.24 19.06
CA ALA A 433 31.70 48.19 19.65
C ALA A 433 33.07 48.77 20.07
N PRO A 434 33.70 48.27 21.15
CA PRO A 434 35.17 48.37 21.26
C PRO A 434 35.89 47.19 21.95
N ASN A 435 37.07 46.82 21.39
CA ASN A 435 38.32 46.43 22.09
C ASN A 435 38.40 45.13 22.92
N THR A 436 39.56 44.47 23.12
CA THR A 436 40.70 44.02 22.24
C THR A 436 41.79 43.39 23.13
N ALA A 437 42.22 42.14 22.86
CA ALA A 437 43.52 41.57 23.26
C ALA A 437 43.73 40.27 22.43
N ALA A 438 44.69 40.17 21.51
CA ALA A 438 46.16 40.04 21.66
C ALA A 438 46.62 38.56 21.69
N VAL A 439 47.69 38.25 20.93
CA VAL A 439 48.02 36.89 20.41
C VAL A 439 49.36 36.40 20.97
N PRO A 440 49.60 35.08 21.07
CA PRO A 440 50.79 34.51 20.42
C PRO A 440 50.58 33.12 19.77
N THR A 441 50.91 33.02 18.48
CA THR A 441 51.34 31.80 17.77
C THR A 441 52.84 31.54 18.06
N PRO A 442 53.51 30.42 17.64
CA PRO A 442 53.14 29.46 16.58
C PRO A 442 53.42 27.95 16.86
N ARG A 443 52.96 27.06 15.95
CA ARG A 443 53.83 26.29 15.01
C ARG A 443 52.98 25.57 13.95
N ALA A 444 53.49 25.42 12.74
CA ALA A 444 52.84 24.68 11.66
C ALA A 444 53.49 23.30 11.42
N THR A 445 52.68 22.35 10.94
CA THR A 445 53.10 21.04 10.42
C THR A 445 52.32 20.72 9.14
N THR A 446 53.00 20.20 8.13
CA THR A 446 52.45 19.92 6.79
C THR A 446 51.59 18.65 6.71
N PRO A 447 50.53 18.61 5.88
CA PRO A 447 49.80 17.39 5.57
C PRO A 447 50.58 16.47 4.59
N PRO A 448 50.30 15.15 4.57
CA PRO A 448 50.93 14.20 3.66
C PRO A 448 50.26 14.16 2.26
N GLU A 449 51.01 13.65 1.29
CA GLU A 449 50.67 13.58 -0.14
C GLU A 449 49.97 12.26 -0.53
N ALA A 450 49.17 12.26 -1.60
CA ALA A 450 48.38 11.11 -2.06
C ALA A 450 49.12 10.27 -3.14
N PRO A 451 49.07 8.93 -3.09
CA PRO A 451 49.73 8.08 -4.09
C PRO A 451 48.88 7.82 -5.34
N ALA A 452 49.52 7.87 -6.51
CA ALA A 452 48.92 7.49 -7.80
C ALA A 452 49.17 6.01 -8.16
N ALA A 453 48.43 5.48 -9.14
CA ALA A 453 48.49 4.08 -9.58
C ALA A 453 49.51 3.82 -10.71
N PRO A 454 50.08 2.60 -10.80
CA PRO A 454 50.84 2.12 -11.96
C PRO A 454 50.16 0.95 -12.74
N THR A 455 50.63 0.71 -13.96
CA THR A 455 50.06 -0.18 -15.00
C THR A 455 50.81 -1.54 -15.17
N PRO A 456 50.33 -2.51 -16.01
CA PRO A 456 50.58 -3.95 -15.79
C PRO A 456 51.56 -4.67 -16.74
N HIS A 457 51.91 -5.93 -16.41
CA HIS A 457 52.64 -6.95 -17.21
C HIS A 457 52.35 -8.37 -16.64
N PRO A 458 52.73 -9.50 -17.29
CA PRO A 458 52.38 -9.96 -18.64
C PRO A 458 51.88 -11.45 -18.68
N SER A 459 51.67 -12.03 -19.88
CA SER A 459 50.85 -13.24 -20.10
C SER A 459 51.58 -14.60 -20.21
N ALA A 460 50.90 -15.68 -19.79
CA ALA A 460 51.11 -17.12 -20.10
C ALA A 460 49.98 -17.97 -19.44
N THR A 461 49.60 -19.21 -19.79
CA THR A 461 49.23 -19.92 -21.06
C THR A 461 48.41 -21.18 -20.61
N GLY A 462 47.60 -21.93 -21.37
CA GLY A 462 47.14 -21.91 -22.77
C GLY A 462 46.34 -23.20 -23.10
N GLY A 463 45.50 -23.20 -24.16
CA GLY A 463 44.66 -24.34 -24.61
C GLY A 463 43.17 -24.16 -24.28
N GLN A 464 42.26 -23.73 -25.17
CA GLN A 464 41.84 -24.17 -26.52
C GLN A 464 40.93 -25.42 -26.59
N THR A 465 39.69 -25.18 -27.03
CA THR A 465 39.02 -25.87 -28.17
C THR A 465 38.07 -24.88 -28.85
N GLN A 466 37.68 -25.12 -30.12
CA GLN A 466 36.95 -24.17 -30.98
C GLN A 466 35.70 -24.80 -31.62
N ALA A 467 34.67 -23.97 -31.86
CA ALA A 467 33.71 -24.04 -32.98
C ALA A 467 32.83 -22.75 -32.97
N THR A 468 33.22 -21.66 -33.64
CA THR A 468 32.89 -21.31 -35.04
C THR A 468 31.39 -21.13 -35.34
N ALA A 469 30.99 -19.87 -35.54
CA ALA A 469 29.80 -19.48 -36.31
C ALA A 469 30.24 -18.83 -37.65
N PRO A 470 29.40 -18.79 -38.69
CA PRO A 470 29.63 -18.04 -39.93
C PRO A 470 28.80 -16.74 -40.01
N ASP A 471 29.29 -15.74 -40.74
CA ASP A 471 28.72 -14.38 -40.80
C ASP A 471 27.73 -14.10 -41.95
N GLY A 472 26.64 -13.38 -41.62
CA GLY A 472 25.98 -12.36 -42.47
C GLY A 472 25.24 -12.79 -43.74
N PRO A 473 24.75 -11.82 -44.56
CA PRO A 473 24.68 -10.37 -44.34
C PRO A 473 23.22 -9.87 -44.11
N ALA A 474 23.01 -8.54 -44.12
CA ALA A 474 21.70 -7.90 -43.92
C ALA A 474 21.29 -6.96 -45.09
N GLU A 475 20.01 -6.56 -45.07
CA GLU A 475 19.35 -5.47 -45.84
C GLU A 475 19.05 -5.72 -47.35
N PRO A 476 18.20 -4.89 -48.03
CA PRO A 476 17.08 -4.03 -47.57
C PRO A 476 15.75 -4.25 -48.39
N TRP A 477 14.81 -3.27 -48.38
CA TRP A 477 13.60 -3.08 -49.26
C TRP A 477 12.35 -3.94 -48.98
N THR A 478 11.09 -3.57 -49.32
CA THR A 478 10.31 -2.30 -49.46
C THR A 478 8.79 -2.65 -49.40
N ALA A 479 7.88 -1.67 -49.46
CA ALA A 479 6.42 -1.88 -49.45
C ALA A 479 5.76 -1.93 -50.85
N GLU A 480 4.53 -2.50 -50.90
CA GLU A 480 3.49 -2.41 -51.96
C GLU A 480 3.75 -3.06 -53.35
N PRO A 481 2.69 -3.41 -54.15
CA PRO A 481 1.37 -3.96 -53.81
C PRO A 481 0.93 -5.12 -54.79
N ASP A 482 -0.38 -5.26 -55.08
CA ASP A 482 -1.04 -6.03 -56.17
C ASP A 482 -1.12 -7.59 -56.08
N PRO A 483 -2.09 -8.26 -56.77
CA PRO A 483 -3.50 -7.88 -56.98
C PRO A 483 -4.54 -9.04 -56.87
N GLU A 484 -5.83 -8.68 -56.96
CA GLU A 484 -7.00 -9.44 -57.43
C GLU A 484 -7.14 -10.98 -57.23
N THR A 485 -8.19 -11.37 -56.50
CA THR A 485 -9.31 -12.11 -57.14
C THR A 485 -10.64 -11.53 -56.64
N GLY A 486 -11.50 -11.07 -57.56
CA GLY A 486 -12.75 -10.38 -57.21
C GLY A 486 -14.01 -11.18 -57.60
N ILE A 487 -15.03 -11.13 -56.75
CA ILE A 487 -16.44 -11.30 -57.13
C ILE A 487 -17.23 -10.16 -56.46
N ALA A 488 -18.03 -9.44 -57.25
CA ALA A 488 -18.86 -8.31 -56.84
C ALA A 488 -20.32 -8.53 -57.33
N PRO A 489 -21.32 -7.80 -56.79
CA PRO A 489 -22.70 -8.28 -56.71
C PRO A 489 -23.69 -7.63 -57.70
N ASP A 490 -24.91 -8.18 -57.80
CA ASP A 490 -26.15 -7.47 -58.20
C ASP A 490 -27.43 -8.24 -57.74
N PRO A 491 -28.72 -7.85 -57.99
CA PRO A 491 -29.59 -7.42 -56.88
C PRO A 491 -31.07 -7.91 -56.90
N GLY A 492 -31.89 -7.42 -55.94
CA GLY A 492 -33.37 -7.47 -55.97
C GLY A 492 -34.01 -8.80 -55.48
N THR A 493 -35.26 -8.86 -55.02
CA THR A 493 -36.38 -7.88 -55.04
C THR A 493 -37.36 -8.16 -53.87
N GLU A 494 -38.10 -7.16 -53.37
CA GLU A 494 -39.25 -7.32 -52.45
C GLU A 494 -40.58 -7.64 -53.21
N PRO A 495 -41.80 -7.64 -52.61
CA PRO A 495 -42.26 -7.68 -51.20
C PRO A 495 -43.29 -8.80 -50.93
N VAL A 496 -44.01 -8.79 -49.77
CA VAL A 496 -45.50 -8.87 -49.66
C VAL A 496 -46.02 -9.00 -48.19
N THR A 497 -46.73 -7.95 -47.76
CA THR A 497 -47.88 -7.81 -46.81
C THR A 497 -48.11 -8.68 -45.55
N ASP A 498 -48.30 -7.97 -44.43
CA ASP A 498 -49.50 -7.96 -43.53
C ASP A 498 -49.90 -9.18 -42.66
N ALA A 499 -49.95 -8.95 -41.33
CA ALA A 499 -50.96 -9.51 -40.40
C ALA A 499 -50.96 -8.81 -39.02
N THR A 500 -51.82 -7.79 -38.86
CA THR A 500 -52.74 -7.50 -37.73
C THR A 500 -52.37 -7.76 -36.24
N MET A 501 -52.67 -6.77 -35.38
CA MET A 501 -52.82 -6.88 -33.91
C MET A 501 -54.05 -7.75 -33.50
N PRO A 502 -54.20 -8.07 -32.20
CA PRO A 502 -55.35 -7.49 -31.48
C PRO A 502 -55.04 -6.95 -30.07
N GLU A 503 -55.97 -6.14 -29.55
CA GLU A 503 -55.96 -5.57 -28.19
C GLU A 503 -56.66 -6.47 -27.15
N GLY A 504 -56.43 -6.14 -25.87
CA GLY A 504 -57.25 -6.53 -24.72
C GLY A 504 -56.54 -7.43 -23.70
N SER A 505 -56.76 -7.34 -22.39
CA SER A 505 -57.37 -6.36 -21.47
C SER A 505 -57.51 -7.07 -20.10
N GLU A 506 -57.85 -6.33 -19.04
CA GLU A 506 -58.34 -6.84 -17.73
C GLU A 506 -57.33 -7.53 -16.77
N THR A 507 -56.84 -6.71 -15.83
CA THR A 507 -56.68 -7.07 -14.41
C THR A 507 -58.06 -7.44 -13.79
N PRO A 508 -58.18 -8.30 -12.75
CA PRO A 508 -57.79 -7.89 -11.39
C PRO A 508 -57.32 -8.96 -10.37
N VAL A 509 -56.61 -8.47 -9.35
CA VAL A 509 -56.61 -8.84 -7.91
C VAL A 509 -56.76 -10.32 -7.51
N GLY A 510 -55.73 -10.82 -6.82
CA GLY A 510 -55.75 -11.96 -5.90
C GLY A 510 -54.73 -11.76 -4.79
#